data_AF-A0ABD5PR40-F1
#
_entry.id   AF-A0ABD5PR40-F1
#
_cell.length_a   1.000
_cell.length_b   1.000
_cell.length_c   1.000
_cell.angle_alpha   90.00
_cell.angle_beta   90.00
_cell.angle_gamma   90.00
#
_symmetry.space_group_name_H-M   'P 1'
#
loop_
_entity.id
_entity.type
_entity.pdbx_description
1 polymer ?
#
loop_
_entity_poly.entity_id
_entity_poly.type
_entity_poly.pdbx_seq_one_letter_code
_entity_poly.pdbx_strand_id
1 'polypeptide(L)' 'MSNTTIVDFIEEWQTGFFLMLGSLIAGSIGGVLFGQVGLNTIGGFVVGVLLTFLGASYVLYGR' A
#
# COMPACT_ATOMS: atom_id res chain seq x y z
N MET A 1 -11.11 -2.45 -28.02
CA MET A 1 -11.01 -3.51 -27.00
C MET A 1 -9.58 -4.03 -27.08
N SER A 2 -8.76 -3.70 -26.09
CA SER A 2 -7.34 -4.02 -26.09
C SER A 2 -7.14 -5.54 -26.01
N ASN A 3 -6.20 -6.07 -26.77
CA ASN A 3 -5.66 -7.40 -26.54
C ASN A 3 -4.85 -7.34 -25.24
N THR A 4 -5.51 -7.36 -24.08
CA THR A 4 -4.84 -7.56 -22.80
C THR A 4 -4.28 -8.97 -22.81
N THR A 5 -2.96 -9.07 -22.89
CA THR A 5 -2.28 -10.36 -22.79
C THR A 5 -2.32 -10.83 -21.34
N ILE A 6 -2.13 -12.14 -21.13
CA ILE A 6 -2.04 -12.72 -19.77
C ILE A 6 -0.91 -12.05 -18.97
N VAL A 7 0.14 -11.58 -19.66
CA VAL A 7 1.26 -10.87 -19.04
C VAL A 7 0.80 -9.52 -18.47
N ASP A 8 0.04 -8.73 -19.24
CA ASP A 8 -0.47 -7.42 -18.78
C ASP A 8 -1.33 -7.58 -17.51
N PHE A 9 -2.16 -8.63 -17.48
CA PHE A 9 -2.97 -8.94 -16.31
C PHE A 9 -2.13 -9.32 -15.08
N ILE A 10 -1.06 -10.11 -15.28
CA ILE A 10 -0.14 -10.50 -14.20
C ILE A 10 0.61 -9.30 -13.67
N GLU A 11 1.08 -8.40 -14.53
CA GLU A 11 1.80 -7.19 -14.12
C GLU A 11 0.90 -6.25 -13.31
N GLU A 12 -0.35 -6.06 -13.73
CA GLU A 12 -1.31 -5.25 -12.98
C GLU A 12 -1.63 -5.86 -11.60
N TRP A 13 -1.82 -7.19 -11.56
CA TRP A 13 -2.03 -7.92 -10.31
C TRP A 13 -0.82 -7.84 -9.37
N GLN A 14 0.40 -8.00 -9.90
CA GLN A 14 1.64 -7.89 -9.14
C GLN A 14 1.82 -6.47 -8.57
N THR A 15 1.52 -5.46 -9.38
CA THR A 15 1.57 -4.06 -8.95
C THR A 15 0.63 -3.81 -7.77
N GLY A 16 -0.61 -4.32 -7.85
CA GLY A 16 -1.57 -4.26 -6.74
C GLY A 16 -1.11 -5.04 -5.50
N PHE A 17 -0.51 -6.22 -5.68
CA PHE A 17 0.04 -7.02 -4.58
C PHE A 17 1.17 -6.29 -3.85
N PHE A 18 2.13 -5.72 -4.57
CA PHE A 18 3.24 -4.97 -3.98
C PHE A 18 2.76 -3.67 -3.31
N LEU A 19 1.73 -3.02 -3.85
CA LEU A 19 1.07 -1.88 -3.23
C LEU A 19 0.49 -2.22 -1.86
N MET A 20 -0.26 -3.32 -1.77
CA MET A 20 -0.84 -3.80 -0.51
C MET A 20 0.26 -4.16 0.49
N LEU A 21 1.30 -4.87 0.03
CA LEU A 21 2.39 -5.33 0.87
C LEU A 21 3.26 -4.16 1.38
N GLY A 22 3.56 -3.19 0.52
CA GLY A 22 4.26 -1.95 0.89
C GLY A 22 3.47 -1.12 1.88
N SER A 23 2.14 -1.02 1.71
CA SER A 23 1.26 -0.30 2.64
C SER A 23 1.22 -0.98 4.01
N LEU A 24 1.15 -2.31 4.05
CA LEU A 24 1.22 -3.10 5.29
C LEU A 24 2.53 -2.86 6.05
N ILE A 25 3.67 -2.88 5.34
CA ILE A 25 4.99 -2.66 5.93
C ILE A 25 5.08 -1.22 6.47
N ALA A 26 4.71 -0.23 5.66
CA ALA A 26 4.77 1.17 6.06
C ALA A 26 3.85 1.49 7.25
N GLY A 27 2.65 0.92 7.27
CA GLY A 27 1.76 0.95 8.43
C GLY A 27 2.40 0.32 9.66
N SER A 28 3.03 -0.86 9.52
CA SER A 28 3.69 -1.54 10.64
C SER A 28 4.82 -0.69 11.22
N ILE A 29 5.63 -0.06 10.36
CA ILE A 29 6.68 0.87 10.76
C ILE A 29 6.08 2.09 11.46
N GLY A 30 5.02 2.69 10.91
CA GLY A 30 4.31 3.81 11.54
C GLY A 30 3.76 3.46 12.92
N GLY A 31 3.12 2.30 13.06
CA GLY A 31 2.62 1.83 14.36
C GLY A 31 3.73 1.67 15.41
N VAL A 32 4.90 1.17 15.01
CA VAL A 32 6.07 1.01 15.90
C VAL A 32 6.70 2.36 16.26
N LEU A 33 6.88 3.26 15.27
CA LEU A 33 7.52 4.56 15.49
C LEU A 33 6.66 5.51 16.33
N PHE A 34 5.33 5.45 16.18
CA PHE A 34 4.40 6.37 16.82
C PHE A 34 3.67 5.78 18.04
N GLY A 35 3.85 4.49 18.33
CA GLY A 35 3.14 3.80 19.41
C GLY A 35 4.04 3.43 20.59
N GLN A 36 3.93 4.15 21.71
CA GLN A 36 4.15 3.54 23.03
C GLN A 36 2.96 2.60 23.29
N VAL A 37 3.15 1.32 22.97
CA VAL A 37 2.23 0.15 23.12
C VAL A 37 0.81 0.51 23.61
N GLY A 38 -0.13 0.71 22.67
CA GLY A 38 -1.52 1.04 22.98
C GLY A 38 -2.35 1.42 21.74
N LEU A 39 -3.54 2.01 21.92
CA LEU A 39 -4.44 2.45 20.83
C LEU A 39 -3.75 3.35 19.79
N ASN A 40 -2.71 4.09 20.18
CA ASN A 40 -1.88 4.91 19.27
C ASN A 40 -1.11 4.09 18.22
N THR A 41 -0.71 2.84 18.54
CA THR A 41 -0.05 1.93 17.60
C THR A 41 -1.00 1.58 16.44
N ILE A 42 -2.28 1.34 16.73
CA ILE A 42 -3.30 1.02 15.72
C ILE A 42 -3.58 2.26 14.85
N GLY A 43 -3.67 3.44 15.46
CA GLY A 43 -3.82 4.71 14.73
C GLY A 43 -2.67 4.98 13.76
N GLY A 44 -1.42 4.84 14.23
CA GLY A 44 -0.22 4.99 13.40
C GLY A 44 -0.16 3.97 12.26
N PHE A 45 -0.59 2.73 12.51
CA PHE A 45 -0.70 1.69 11.49
C PHE A 45 -1.69 2.07 10.40
N VAL A 46 -2.93 2.39 10.77
CA VAL A 46 -3.98 2.72 9.80
C VAL A 46 -3.60 3.94 8.97
N VAL A 47 -3.09 5.00 9.60
CA VAL A 47 -2.64 6.22 8.89
C VAL A 47 -1.49 5.91 7.94
N GLY A 48 -0.50 5.10 8.37
CA GLY A 48 0.63 4.72 7.54
C GLY A 48 0.23 3.87 6.32
N VAL A 49 -0.66 2.89 6.50
CA VAL A 49 -1.24 2.10 5.40
C VAL A 49 -1.93 3.02 4.40
N LEU A 50 -2.83 3.89 4.88
CA LEU A 50 -3.64 4.76 4.01
C LEU A 50 -2.78 5.75 3.21
N LEU A 51 -1.83 6.41 3.86
CA LEU A 51 -0.95 7.36 3.17
C LEU A 51 -0.07 6.68 2.12
N THR A 52 0.47 5.50 2.45
CA THR A 52 1.32 4.73 1.53
C THR A 52 0.50 4.22 0.36
N PHE A 53 -0.69 3.67 0.61
CA PHE A 53 -1.60 3.21 -0.42
C PHE A 53 -1.98 4.35 -1.38
N LEU A 54 -2.37 5.51 -0.85
CA LEU A 54 -2.74 6.68 -1.65
C LEU A 54 -1.55 7.19 -2.48
N GLY A 55 -0.38 7.34 -1.84
CA GLY A 55 0.82 7.84 -2.52
C GLY A 55 1.29 6.91 -3.62
N ALA A 56 1.39 5.61 -3.35
CA ALA A 56 1.80 4.65 -4.34
C ALA A 56 0.74 4.45 -5.45
N SER A 57 -0.55 4.51 -5.12
CA SER A 57 -1.62 4.47 -6.13
C SER A 57 -1.56 5.67 -7.06
N TYR A 58 -1.30 6.88 -6.52
CA TYR A 58 -1.13 8.07 -7.33
C TYR A 58 0.09 7.97 -8.26
N VAL A 59 1.22 7.46 -7.78
CA VAL A 59 2.43 7.27 -8.60
C VAL A 59 2.22 6.23 -9.70
N LEU A 60 1.53 5.12 -9.40
CA LEU A 60 1.38 3.99 -10.31
C LEU A 60 0.23 4.16 -11.30
N TYR A 61 -0.88 4.78 -10.87
CA TYR A 61 -2.13 4.84 -11.64
C TYR A 61 -2.64 6.27 -11.91
N GLY A 62 -2.01 7.31 -11.36
CA GLY A 62 -2.48 8.71 -11.46
C GLY A 62 -2.21 9.42 -12.78
N ARG A 63 -1.97 8.70 -13.88
CA ARG A 63 -1.88 9.26 -15.25
C ARG A 63 -3.20 9.18 -15.98
#